data_AF-A0A9E2VFZ8-F1
#
_entry.id   AF-A0A9E2VFZ8-F1
#
_cell.length_a   1.000
_cell.length_b   1.000
_cell.length_c   1.000
_cell.angle_alpha   90.00
_cell.angle_beta   90.00
_cell.angle_gamma   90.00
#
_symmetry.space_group_name_H-M   'P 1'
#
loop_
_entity.id
_entity.type
_entity.pdbx_description
1 polymer ?
#
loop_
_entity_poly.entity_id
_entity_poly.type
_entity_poly.pdbx_seq_one_letter_code
_entity_poly.pdbx_strand_id
1 'polypeptide(L)'
;MNRPDPLDELLARLSRVIAEAPAAADLSRRLRTVLEQGLAQFDLATRSELEAYAQWAAGMRQRVERLEARITELEAAAGASAGSPARPAEPGRPT
;
A
#
# COMPACT_ATOMS: atom_id res chain seq x y z
N MET A 1 -12.43 2.17 23.79
CA MET A 1 -12.50 3.61 24.14
C MET A 1 -12.18 4.39 22.88
N ASN A 2 -13.21 5.01 22.27
CA ASN A 2 -13.10 5.72 20.99
C ASN A 2 -12.20 6.95 21.18
N ARG A 3 -10.98 6.93 20.65
CA ARG A 3 -10.09 8.10 20.67
C ARG A 3 -10.68 9.09 19.64
N PRO A 4 -10.98 10.34 20.02
CA PRO A 4 -11.48 11.32 19.05
C PRO A 4 -10.49 11.41 17.88
N ASP A 5 -11.02 11.55 16.66
CA ASP A 5 -10.19 11.68 15.47
C ASP A 5 -9.31 12.94 15.63
N PRO A 6 -7.98 12.84 15.52
CA PRO A 6 -7.09 13.99 15.65
C PRO A 6 -7.43 15.12 14.66
N LEU A 7 -8.08 14.81 13.53
CA LEU A 7 -8.59 15.84 12.62
C LEU A 7 -9.76 16.60 13.21
N ASP A 8 -10.69 15.92 13.87
CA ASP A 8 -11.85 16.55 14.51
C ASP A 8 -11.39 17.49 15.65
N GLU A 9 -10.36 17.10 16.39
CA GLU A 9 -9.77 17.94 17.44
C GLU A 9 -9.08 19.18 16.85
N LEU A 10 -8.34 19.04 15.75
CA LEU A 10 -7.75 20.16 15.02
C LEU A 10 -8.83 21.12 14.48
N LEU A 11 -9.90 20.58 13.89
CA LEU A 11 -11.03 21.36 13.36
C LEU A 11 -11.75 22.14 14.47
N ALA A 12 -11.98 21.50 15.63
CA ALA A 12 -12.55 22.15 16.80
C ALA A 12 -11.65 23.27 17.34
N ARG A 13 -10.33 23.09 17.30
CA ARG A 13 -9.37 24.11 17.74
C ARG A 13 -9.29 25.29 16.77
N LEU A 14 -9.37 25.03 15.48
CA LEU A 14 -9.45 26.05 14.42
C LEU A 14 -10.73 26.88 14.52
N SER A 15 -11.89 26.24 14.68
CA SER A 15 -13.18 26.95 14.80
C SER A 15 -13.21 27.88 16.01
N ARG A 16 -12.63 27.44 17.13
CA ARG A 16 -12.47 28.25 18.34
C ARG A 16 -11.59 29.48 18.12
N VAL A 17 -10.45 29.32 17.44
CA VAL A 17 -9.56 30.46 17.11
C VAL A 17 -10.24 31.48 16.21
N ILE A 18 -11.06 31.04 15.27
CA ILE A 18 -11.83 31.94 14.39
C ILE A 18 -12.89 32.70 15.20
N ALA A 19 -13.59 32.02 16.10
CA ALA A 19 -14.63 32.64 16.94
C ALA A 19 -14.07 33.62 17.99
N GLU A 20 -12.85 33.40 18.48
CA GLU A 20 -12.22 34.20 19.53
C GLU A 20 -11.36 35.36 19.00
N ALA A 21 -11.18 35.51 17.68
CA ALA A 21 -10.27 36.51 17.12
C ALA A 21 -10.95 37.87 16.89
N PRO A 22 -10.52 38.95 17.58
CA PRO A 22 -11.12 40.28 17.45
C PRO A 22 -10.53 41.12 16.30
N ALA A 23 -9.39 40.71 15.72
CA ALA A 23 -8.71 41.42 14.63
C ALA A 23 -8.14 40.44 13.58
N ALA A 24 -8.20 40.81 12.30
CA ALA A 24 -7.75 39.95 11.18
C ALA A 24 -6.25 39.59 11.24
N ALA A 25 -5.41 40.50 11.75
CA ALA A 25 -3.97 40.27 11.91
C ALA A 25 -3.68 39.18 12.94
N ASP A 26 -4.33 39.24 14.11
CA ASP A 26 -4.16 38.26 15.19
C ASP A 26 -4.73 36.88 14.84
N LEU A 27 -5.79 36.85 14.03
CA LEU A 27 -6.38 35.62 13.51
C LEU A 27 -5.34 34.81 12.72
N SER A 28 -4.69 35.43 11.74
CA SER A 28 -3.70 34.76 10.89
C SER A 28 -2.56 34.11 11.69
N ARG A 29 -2.05 34.82 12.71
CA ARG A 29 -0.98 34.35 13.58
C ARG A 29 -1.45 33.16 14.43
N ARG A 30 -2.64 33.25 15.03
CA ARG A 30 -3.21 32.16 15.85
C ARG A 30 -3.54 30.93 15.02
N LEU A 31 -4.10 31.10 13.82
CA LEU A 31 -4.38 30.01 12.88
C LEU A 31 -3.09 29.28 12.50
N ARG A 32 -2.02 30.02 12.17
CA ARG A 32 -0.71 29.44 11.86
C ARG A 32 -0.18 28.58 13.01
N THR A 33 -0.24 29.08 14.24
CA THR A 33 0.21 28.31 15.42
C THR A 33 -0.61 27.04 15.64
N VAL A 34 -1.94 27.10 15.48
CA VAL A 34 -2.79 25.90 15.60
C VAL A 34 -2.52 24.89 14.50
N LEU A 35 -2.30 25.35 13.27
CA LEU A 35 -1.92 24.48 12.14
C LEU A 35 -0.55 23.83 12.37
N GLU A 36 0.46 24.60 12.77
CA GLU A 36 1.80 24.06 13.07
C GLU A 36 1.75 23.00 14.19
N GLN A 37 0.99 23.26 15.25
CA GLN A 37 0.82 22.31 16.36
C GLN A 37 -0.08 21.11 16.02
N GLY A 38 -1.06 21.29 15.14
CA GLY A 38 -1.93 20.23 14.65
C GLY A 38 -1.18 19.30 13.72
N LEU A 39 -0.53 19.85 12.69
CA LEU A 39 0.26 19.12 11.71
C LEU A 39 1.43 18.35 12.36
N ALA A 40 2.02 18.86 13.44
CA ALA A 40 3.06 18.16 14.20
C ALA A 40 2.56 16.89 14.92
N GLN A 41 1.25 16.76 15.14
CA GLN A 41 0.64 15.57 15.76
C GLN A 41 0.22 14.51 14.74
N PHE A 42 0.20 14.86 13.44
CA PHE A 42 -0.03 13.90 12.38
C PHE A 42 1.30 13.23 11.99
N ASP A 43 1.25 11.92 11.76
CA ASP A 43 2.35 11.17 11.15
C ASP A 43 2.42 11.51 9.66
N LEU A 44 2.87 12.73 9.38
CA LEU A 44 2.92 13.28 8.03
C LEU A 44 4.05 12.58 7.27
N ALA A 45 3.68 11.65 6.40
CA ALA A 45 4.60 11.13 5.41
C ALA A 45 5.11 12.30 4.55
N THR A 46 6.41 12.53 4.61
CA THR A 46 7.07 13.49 3.73
C THR A 46 6.84 13.08 2.28
N ARG A 47 6.89 14.05 1.37
CA ARG A 47 6.79 13.76 -0.07
C ARG A 47 7.80 12.69 -0.51
N SER A 48 9.01 12.73 0.04
CA SER A 48 10.05 11.72 -0.21
C SER A 48 9.66 10.31 0.25
N GLU A 49 8.99 10.17 1.40
CA GLU A 49 8.56 8.87 1.90
C GLU A 49 7.44 8.30 1.04
N LEU A 50 6.49 9.13 0.60
CA LEU A 50 5.45 8.71 -0.34
C LEU A 50 6.05 8.22 -1.66
N GLU A 51 7.06 8.92 -2.18
CA GLU A 51 7.79 8.51 -3.38
C GLU A 51 8.54 7.19 -3.18
N ALA A 52 9.18 6.99 -2.02
CA ALA A 52 9.84 5.74 -1.66
C ALA A 52 8.86 4.56 -1.55
N TYR A 53 7.68 4.75 -0.93
CA TYR A 53 6.65 3.73 -0.88
C TYR A 53 6.11 3.36 -2.25
N ALA A 54 5.92 4.34 -3.14
CA ALA A 54 5.48 4.09 -4.51
C ALA A 54 6.50 3.24 -5.29
N GLN A 55 7.80 3.54 -5.14
CA GLN A 55 8.88 2.77 -5.75
C GLN A 55 8.95 1.34 -5.19
N TRP A 56 8.85 1.19 -3.87
CA TRP A 56 8.82 -0.13 -3.23
C TRP A 56 7.63 -0.97 -3.69
N ALA A 57 6.43 -0.37 -3.77
CA ALA A 57 5.23 -1.02 -4.27
C ALA A 57 5.39 -1.47 -5.74
N ALA A 58 6.04 -0.66 -6.58
CA ALA A 58 6.36 -1.05 -7.95
C ALA A 58 7.31 -2.26 -7.99
N GLY A 59 8.35 -2.27 -7.16
CA GLY A 59 9.25 -3.41 -7.03
C GLY A 59 8.54 -4.67 -6.54
N MET A 60 7.61 -4.55 -5.58
CA MET A 60 6.81 -5.68 -5.11
C MET A 60 5.91 -6.25 -6.21
N ARG A 61 5.24 -5.41 -7.01
CA ARG A 61 4.44 -5.88 -8.16
C ARG A 61 5.28 -6.70 -9.14
N GLN A 62 6.46 -6.21 -9.52
CA GLN A 62 7.36 -6.94 -10.41
C GLN A 62 7.85 -8.28 -9.82
N ARG A 63 8.04 -8.35 -8.50
CA ARG A 63 8.41 -9.60 -7.83
C ARG A 63 7.25 -10.60 -7.85
N VAL A 64 6.01 -10.13 -7.66
CA VAL A 64 4.81 -10.96 -7.74
C VAL A 64 4.66 -11.55 -9.15
N GLU A 65 4.70 -10.72 -10.19
CA GLU A 65 4.59 -11.17 -11.60
C GLU A 65 5.63 -12.25 -11.94
N ARG A 66 6.88 -12.08 -11.48
CA ARG A 66 7.95 -13.07 -11.70
C ARG A 66 7.68 -14.38 -10.98
N LEU A 67 7.11 -14.33 -9.77
CA LEU A 67 6.77 -15.53 -9.02
C LEU A 67 5.60 -16.26 -9.68
N GLU A 68 4.57 -15.53 -10.11
CA GLU A 68 3.43 -16.09 -10.86
C GLU A 68 3.89 -16.77 -12.15
N ALA A 69 4.81 -16.16 -12.90
CA ALA A 69 5.41 -16.78 -14.09
C ALA A 69 6.16 -18.08 -13.75
N ARG A 70 7.00 -18.07 -12.71
CA ARG A 70 7.74 -19.28 -12.27
C ARG A 70 6.79 -20.39 -11.81
N ILE A 71 5.71 -20.05 -11.11
CA ILE A 71 4.70 -21.03 -10.70
C ILE A 71 4.06 -21.66 -11.95
N THR A 72 3.66 -20.85 -12.92
CA THR A 72 3.05 -21.33 -14.17
C THR A 72 3.99 -22.28 -14.92
N GLU A 73 5.28 -21.96 -15.04
CA GLU A 73 6.29 -22.83 -15.66
C GLU A 73 6.42 -24.17 -14.92
N LEU A 74 6.46 -24.13 -13.59
CA LEU A 74 6.56 -25.34 -12.77
C LEU A 74 5.30 -26.20 -12.84
N GLU A 75 4.12 -25.60 -12.83
CA GLU A 75 2.84 -26.30 -13.00
C GLU A 75 2.75 -26.96 -14.38
N ALA A 76 3.19 -26.27 -15.44
CA ALA A 76 3.23 -26.83 -16.79
C ALA A 76 4.22 -28.01 -16.89
N ALA A 77 5.41 -27.90 -16.29
CA ALA A 77 6.40 -28.97 -16.27
C ALA A 77 5.92 -30.19 -15.47
N ALA A 78 5.28 -29.98 -14.32
CA ALA A 78 4.69 -31.04 -13.51
C ALA A 78 3.54 -31.76 -14.23
N GLY A 79 2.67 -31.00 -14.92
CA GLY A 79 1.59 -31.56 -15.75
C GLY A 79 2.10 -32.36 -16.94
N ALA A 80 3.18 -31.93 -17.60
CA ALA A 80 3.81 -32.65 -18.71
C ALA A 80 4.43 -34.00 -18.27
N SER A 81 4.97 -34.07 -17.05
CA SER A 81 5.54 -35.31 -16.51
C SER A 81 4.48 -36.36 -16.15
N ALA A 82 3.23 -35.96 -15.88
CA ALA A 82 2.13 -36.87 -15.57
C ALA A 82 1.47 -37.47 -16.83
N GLY A 83 1.76 -36.93 -18.01
CA GLY A 83 1.15 -37.30 -19.29
C GLY A 83 2.02 -38.15 -20.22
N SER A 84 2.96 -38.96 -19.72
CA SER A 84 3.68 -39.91 -20.58
C SER A 84 2.79 -41.14 -20.84
N PRO A 85 2.31 -41.36 -22.08
CA PRO A 85 1.51 -42.52 -22.40
C PRO A 85 2.38 -43.78 -22.30
N ALA A 86 1.81 -44.79 -21.65
CA ALA A 86 2.37 -46.13 -21.55
C ALA A 86 2.90 -46.62 -22.92
N ARG A 87 4.13 -47.14 -22.87
CA ARG A 87 4.87 -47.76 -23.98
C ARG A 87 3.95 -48.74 -24.76
N PRO A 88 4.03 -48.80 -26.10
CA PRO A 88 3.13 -49.63 -26.90
C PRO A 88 3.34 -51.11 -26.56
N ALA A 89 2.26 -51.83 -26.26
CA ALA A 89 2.29 -53.28 -26.22
C ALA A 89 2.51 -53.77 -27.66
N GLU A 90 3.73 -54.21 -27.98
CA GLU A 90 4.04 -54.95 -29.20
C GLU A 90 3.32 -56.30 -29.17
N PRO A 91 2.32 -56.55 -30.04
CA PRO A 91 1.75 -57.88 -30.21
C PRO A 91 2.44 -58.54 -31.40
N GLY A 92 3.49 -59.30 -31.11
CA GLY A 92 3.95 -60.34 -32.02
C GLY A 92 5.45 -60.54 -32.03
N ARG A 93 5.90 -61.68 -31.49
CA ARG A 93 6.87 -62.58 -32.15
C ARG A 93 7.02 -63.92 -31.38
N PRO A 94 7.51 -65.00 -32.02
CA PRO A 94 6.74 -66.23 -32.24
C PRO A 94 7.41 -67.51 -31.69
N THR A 95 6.66 -68.62 -31.67
CA THR A 95 6.93 -69.91 -32.36
C THR A 95 5.61 -70.64 -32.53
#